data_AF-A0A813FPJ7-F1
#
_entry.id   AF-A0A813FPJ7-F1
#
_cell.length_a   1.000
_cell.length_b   1.000
_cell.length_c   1.000
_cell.angle_alpha   90.00
_cell.angle_beta   90.00
_cell.angle_gamma   90.00
#
_symmetry.space_group_name_H-M   'P 1'
#
loop_
_entity.id
_entity.type
_entity.pdbx_description
1 polymer ?
#
loop_
_entity_poly.entity_id
_entity_poly.type
_entity_poly.pdbx_seq_one_letter_code
_entity_poly.pdbx_strand_id
1 'polypeptide(L)'
;ISHWMGGISRDAYVDIVLQGSDWATASSDVAEFIGKIGGVVAFLHGSTSIYEMIAVFFIVTLTSGIGLICMTQITAFSDTASPMYVQNPFASSCFSIVISLMISFMYMSLFNNTADTLLYTFAWARKRAAQEEDFPELYNPKTGCCPEALLALLSKEADEPPQQAFTANTG
;
A
#
# COMPACT_ATOMS: atom_id res chain seq x y z
N ILE A 1 4.21 -0.03 24.36
CA ILE A 1 5.36 0.76 23.82
C ILE A 1 4.86 1.98 23.03
N SER A 2 3.67 2.50 23.33
CA SER A 2 2.88 3.39 22.46
C SER A 2 2.82 4.87 22.87
N HIS A 3 3.55 5.30 23.90
CA HIS A 3 3.37 6.67 24.44
C HIS A 3 4.41 7.69 23.97
N TRP A 4 5.50 7.26 23.29
CA TRP A 4 6.63 8.14 22.95
C TRP A 4 6.85 8.35 21.44
N MET A 5 6.42 7.40 20.60
CA MET A 5 6.18 7.64 19.18
C MET A 5 4.68 7.46 18.95
N GLY A 6 3.89 8.45 19.39
CA GLY A 6 2.46 8.52 19.11
C GLY A 6 2.28 8.42 17.60
N GLY A 7 1.68 7.30 17.17
CA GLY A 7 1.72 6.79 15.82
C GLY A 7 1.45 7.86 14.78
N ILE A 8 2.50 8.28 14.08
CA ILE A 8 2.35 8.94 12.79
C ILE A 8 1.89 7.84 11.83
N SER A 9 0.62 7.47 11.90
CA SER A 9 0.00 6.63 10.90
C SER A 9 -0.36 7.51 9.71
N ARG A 10 -0.02 7.07 8.51
CA ARG A 10 -0.42 7.76 7.27
C ARG A 10 -1.95 7.83 7.16
N ASP A 11 -2.63 6.83 7.72
CA ASP A 11 -4.08 6.74 7.77
C ASP A 11 -4.72 7.80 8.68
N ALA A 12 -3.99 8.36 9.64
CA ALA A 12 -4.46 9.49 10.45
C ALA A 12 -4.79 10.71 9.59
N TYR A 13 -4.04 10.93 8.52
CA TYR A 13 -4.33 12.01 7.58
C TYR A 13 -5.67 11.80 6.87
N VAL A 14 -5.96 10.56 6.46
CA VAL A 14 -7.23 10.21 5.82
C VAL A 14 -8.39 10.43 6.79
N ASP A 15 -8.21 10.05 8.05
CA ASP A 15 -9.25 10.22 9.07
C ASP A 15 -9.54 11.70 9.39
N ILE A 16 -8.51 12.54 9.48
CA ILE A 16 -8.67 13.99 9.66
C ILE A 16 -9.44 14.59 8.50
N VAL A 17 -9.15 14.17 7.26
CA VAL A 17 -9.86 14.67 6.07
C VAL A 17 -11.33 14.25 6.08
N LEU A 18 -11.66 13.05 6.57
CA LEU A 18 -13.03 12.53 6.59
C LEU A 18 -13.85 13.05 7.78
N GLN A 19 -13.25 13.19 8.96
CA GLN A 19 -13.96 13.54 10.20
C GLN A 19 -13.77 15.01 10.62
N GLY A 20 -12.74 15.69 10.14
CA GLY A 20 -12.39 17.05 10.56
C GLY A 20 -11.86 17.14 12.00
N SER A 21 -11.26 16.07 12.51
CA SER A 21 -10.73 15.95 13.88
C SER A 21 -9.28 16.42 14.01
N ASP A 22 -8.83 16.66 15.25
CA ASP A 22 -7.43 16.98 15.54
C ASP A 22 -6.51 15.75 15.35
N TRP A 23 -5.26 15.99 14.97
CA TRP A 23 -4.28 14.93 14.66
C TRP A 23 -4.08 13.91 15.77
N ALA A 24 -4.00 14.38 17.03
CA ALA A 24 -3.77 13.49 18.17
C ALA A 24 -4.93 12.50 18.35
N THR A 25 -6.17 12.98 18.23
CA THR A 25 -7.37 12.16 18.33
C THR A 25 -7.47 11.19 17.14
N ALA A 26 -7.29 11.69 15.92
CA ALA A 26 -7.35 10.87 14.70
C ALA A 26 -6.33 9.72 14.72
N SER A 27 -5.09 9.97 15.18
CA SER A 27 -4.05 8.93 15.23
C SER A 27 -4.39 7.77 16.15
N SER A 28 -5.06 8.05 17.28
CA SER A 28 -5.52 7.03 18.22
C SER A 28 -6.74 6.29 17.67
N ASP A 29 -7.70 7.04 17.13
CA ASP A 29 -8.96 6.50 16.63
C ASP A 29 -8.76 5.58 15.42
N VAL A 30 -7.82 5.92 14.54
CA VAL A 30 -7.45 5.11 13.37
C VAL A 30 -6.88 3.76 13.77
N ALA A 31 -5.95 3.74 14.73
CA ALA A 31 -5.34 2.48 15.18
C ALA A 31 -6.40 1.57 15.81
N GLU A 32 -7.31 2.13 16.59
CA GLU A 32 -8.42 1.40 17.17
C GLU A 32 -9.45 0.96 16.11
N PHE A 33 -9.72 1.81 15.12
CA PHE A 33 -10.67 1.54 14.04
C PHE A 33 -10.19 0.41 13.14
N ILE A 34 -8.95 0.46 12.66
CA ILE A 34 -8.35 -0.60 11.84
C ILE A 34 -8.32 -1.92 12.63
N GLY A 35 -7.97 -1.86 13.92
CA GLY A 35 -7.99 -3.03 14.80
C GLY A 35 -9.40 -3.63 15.00
N LYS A 36 -10.44 -2.78 15.07
CA LYS A 36 -11.83 -3.20 15.23
C LYS A 36 -12.49 -3.70 13.96
N ILE A 37 -12.09 -3.19 12.79
CA ILE A 37 -12.66 -3.60 11.50
C ILE A 37 -12.33 -5.06 11.21
N GLY A 38 -11.12 -5.51 11.56
CA GLY A 38 -10.68 -6.88 11.33
C GLY A 38 -10.87 -7.36 9.89
N GLY A 39 -10.82 -8.68 9.68
CA GLY A 39 -11.18 -9.31 8.39
C GLY A 39 -10.25 -8.98 7.21
N VAL A 40 -10.80 -9.06 6.01
CA VAL A 40 -10.10 -8.90 4.72
C VAL A 40 -9.49 -7.53 4.56
N VAL A 41 -10.08 -6.47 5.12
CA VAL A 41 -9.53 -5.09 5.01
C VAL A 41 -8.21 -4.98 5.77
N ALA A 42 -8.15 -5.47 7.02
CA ALA A 42 -6.93 -5.48 7.81
C ALA A 42 -5.86 -6.40 7.19
N PHE A 43 -6.29 -7.55 6.67
CA PHE A 43 -5.41 -8.46 5.94
C PHE A 43 -4.83 -7.81 4.65
N LEU A 44 -5.67 -7.12 3.87
CA LEU A 44 -5.23 -6.43 2.66
C LEU A 44 -4.21 -5.35 2.98
N HIS A 45 -4.45 -4.55 4.03
CA HIS A 45 -3.54 -3.49 4.46
C HIS A 45 -2.17 -4.05 4.91
N GLY A 46 -2.14 -5.24 5.52
CA GLY A 46 -0.87 -5.94 5.77
C GLY A 46 -0.22 -6.47 4.49
N SER A 47 -1.02 -6.99 3.56
CA SER A 47 -0.52 -7.58 2.31
C SER A 47 0.09 -6.55 1.36
N THR A 48 -0.45 -5.33 1.29
CA THR A 48 0.04 -4.26 0.43
C THR A 48 1.48 -3.88 0.76
N SER A 49 1.84 -3.87 2.05
CA SER A 49 3.24 -3.66 2.48
C SER A 49 4.18 -4.77 2.03
N ILE A 50 3.72 -6.03 2.05
CA ILE A 50 4.53 -7.16 1.54
C ILE A 50 4.71 -7.05 0.02
N TYR A 51 3.64 -6.70 -0.71
CA TYR A 51 3.70 -6.46 -2.15
C TYR A 51 4.65 -5.32 -2.50
N GLU A 52 4.65 -4.23 -1.72
CA GLU A 52 5.60 -3.13 -1.88
C GLU A 52 7.06 -3.63 -1.79
N MET A 53 7.40 -4.41 -0.76
CA MET A 53 8.76 -4.95 -0.61
C MET A 53 9.14 -5.84 -1.80
N ILE A 54 8.28 -6.80 -2.18
CA ILE A 54 8.55 -7.72 -3.28
C ILE A 54 8.75 -6.95 -4.59
N ALA A 55 7.89 -5.96 -4.86
CA ALA A 55 7.94 -5.19 -6.08
C ALA A 55 9.18 -4.29 -6.15
N VAL A 56 9.60 -3.70 -5.03
CA VAL A 56 10.86 -2.95 -4.92
C VAL A 56 12.06 -3.84 -5.25
N PHE A 57 12.18 -5.02 -4.62
CA PHE A 57 13.26 -5.96 -4.92
C PHE A 57 13.28 -6.37 -6.39
N PHE A 58 12.11 -6.67 -6.96
CA PHE A 58 11.98 -7.04 -8.36
C PHE A 58 12.46 -5.93 -9.31
N ILE A 59 12.03 -4.69 -9.09
CA ILE A 59 12.42 -3.54 -9.92
C ILE A 59 13.92 -3.26 -9.80
N VAL A 60 14.48 -3.31 -8.58
CA VAL A 60 15.91 -3.07 -8.35
C VAL A 60 16.76 -4.14 -9.04
N THR A 61 16.41 -5.41 -8.89
CA THR A 61 17.13 -6.52 -9.54
C THR A 61 17.03 -6.43 -11.07
N LEU A 62 15.86 -6.12 -11.61
CA LEU A 62 15.66 -6.02 -13.06
C LEU A 62 16.44 -4.84 -13.65
N THR A 63 16.36 -3.66 -13.04
CA THR A 63 17.05 -2.46 -13.55
C THR A 63 18.57 -2.54 -13.44
N SER A 64 19.08 -2.99 -12.29
CA SER A 64 20.52 -3.18 -12.09
C SER A 64 21.09 -4.32 -12.94
N GLY A 65 20.34 -5.42 -13.09
CA GLY A 65 20.70 -6.56 -13.93
C GLY A 65 20.79 -6.18 -15.40
N ILE A 66 19.77 -5.51 -15.95
CA ILE A 66 19.80 -4.99 -17.32
C ILE A 66 20.95 -3.99 -17.50
N GLY A 67 21.15 -3.08 -16.53
CA GLY A 67 22.25 -2.12 -16.58
C GLY A 67 23.63 -2.79 -16.66
N LEU A 68 23.85 -3.84 -15.87
CA LEU A 68 25.11 -4.59 -15.89
C LEU A 68 25.31 -5.37 -17.21
N ILE A 69 24.24 -5.99 -17.73
CA ILE A 69 24.27 -6.67 -19.04
C ILE A 69 24.61 -5.67 -20.15
N CYS A 70 23.98 -4.50 -20.15
CA CYS A 70 24.26 -3.44 -21.13
C CYS A 70 25.71 -2.97 -21.06
N MET A 71 26.26 -2.73 -19.87
CA MET A 71 27.66 -2.30 -19.72
C MET A 71 28.68 -3.35 -20.15
N THR A 72 28.34 -4.64 -20.03
CA THR A 72 29.27 -5.75 -20.34
C THR A 72 29.17 -6.24 -21.79
N GLN A 73 27.97 -6.21 -22.38
CA GLN A 73 27.72 -6.80 -23.71
C GLN A 73 27.74 -5.77 -24.85
N ILE A 74 27.47 -4.49 -24.57
CA ILE A 74 27.46 -3.46 -25.61
C ILE A 74 28.89 -2.90 -25.76
N THR A 75 29.47 -3.07 -26.95
CA THR A 75 30.84 -2.63 -27.30
C THR A 75 31.09 -1.15 -27.04
N ALA A 76 30.07 -0.30 -27.16
CA ALA A 76 30.18 1.13 -26.83
C ALA A 76 30.59 1.40 -25.37
N PHE A 77 30.26 0.50 -24.43
CA PHE A 77 30.61 0.66 -23.02
C PHE A 77 31.77 -0.23 -22.57
N SER A 78 32.07 -1.31 -23.31
CA SER A 78 33.11 -2.27 -22.97
C SER A 78 34.44 -2.06 -23.69
N ASP A 79 34.48 -1.36 -24.83
CA ASP A 79 35.72 -1.06 -25.55
C ASP A 79 36.46 0.12 -24.94
N THR A 80 37.72 -0.09 -24.55
CA THR A 80 38.63 0.95 -24.02
C THR A 80 38.89 2.10 -24.99
N ALA A 81 38.70 1.88 -26.30
CA ALA A 81 38.84 2.93 -27.31
C ALA A 81 37.56 3.78 -27.45
N SER A 82 36.44 3.35 -26.87
CA SER A 82 35.17 4.08 -26.94
C SER A 82 35.18 5.30 -26.00
N PRO A 83 34.62 6.45 -26.44
CA PRO A 83 34.45 7.61 -25.56
C PRO A 83 33.48 7.36 -24.40
N MET A 84 32.64 6.32 -24.47
CA MET A 84 31.70 5.93 -23.41
C MET A 84 32.19 4.73 -22.59
N TYR A 85 33.47 4.40 -22.63
CA TYR A 85 34.04 3.29 -21.88
C TYR A 85 33.81 3.42 -20.37
N VAL A 86 33.25 2.37 -19.76
CA VAL A 86 33.05 2.30 -18.31
C VAL A 86 34.17 1.48 -17.69
N GLN A 87 35.12 2.15 -17.04
CA GLN A 87 36.29 1.50 -16.44
C GLN A 87 35.93 0.48 -15.35
N ASN A 88 34.91 0.75 -14.54
CA ASN A 88 34.44 -0.16 -13.50
C ASN A 88 32.90 -0.33 -13.56
N PRO A 89 32.41 -1.32 -14.32
CA PRO A 89 30.98 -1.61 -14.44
C PRO A 89 30.32 -1.95 -13.11
N PHE A 90 31.06 -2.55 -12.17
CA PHE A 90 30.52 -2.90 -10.85
C PHE A 90 30.24 -1.66 -10.00
N ALA A 91 31.17 -0.70 -9.97
CA ALA A 91 30.96 0.55 -9.25
C ALA A 91 29.74 1.32 -9.80
N SER A 92 29.61 1.40 -11.13
CA SER A 92 28.45 1.99 -11.80
C SER A 92 27.14 1.25 -11.46
N SER A 93 27.18 -0.09 -11.44
CA SER A 93 26.03 -0.92 -11.04
C SER A 93 25.62 -0.67 -9.59
N CYS A 94 26.56 -0.50 -8.65
CA CYS A 94 26.25 -0.15 -7.26
C CYS A 94 25.50 1.19 -7.16
N PHE A 95 25.91 2.22 -7.91
CA PHE A 95 25.19 3.50 -7.95
C PHE A 95 23.78 3.34 -8.55
N SER A 96 23.66 2.54 -9.62
CA SER A 96 22.38 2.23 -10.23
C SER A 96 21.42 1.55 -9.25
N ILE A 97 21.90 0.62 -8.41
CA ILE A 97 21.11 -0.02 -7.36
C ILE A 97 20.58 1.00 -6.35
N VAL A 98 21.40 1.95 -5.90
CA VAL A 98 20.97 2.97 -4.92
C VAL A 98 19.88 3.85 -5.51
N ILE A 99 20.08 4.33 -6.74
CA ILE A 99 19.11 5.20 -7.42
C ILE A 99 17.81 4.45 -7.71
N SER A 100 17.90 3.22 -8.22
CA SER A 100 16.71 2.40 -8.51
C SER A 100 15.96 2.03 -7.24
N LEU A 101 16.65 1.74 -6.14
CA LEU A 101 16.04 1.49 -4.83
C LEU A 101 15.24 2.71 -4.34
N MET A 102 15.82 3.91 -4.42
CA MET A 102 15.12 5.13 -4.02
C MET A 102 13.87 5.40 -4.86
N ILE A 103 13.99 5.33 -6.19
CA ILE A 103 12.87 5.62 -7.10
C ILE A 103 11.77 4.56 -6.96
N SER A 104 12.16 3.28 -6.94
CA SER A 104 11.21 2.17 -6.82
C SER A 104 10.47 2.19 -5.48
N PHE A 105 11.17 2.49 -4.38
CA PHE A 105 10.55 2.64 -3.06
C PHE A 105 9.55 3.79 -3.02
N MET A 106 9.91 4.97 -3.53
CA MET A 106 8.97 6.11 -3.57
C MET A 106 7.73 5.80 -4.41
N TYR A 107 7.90 5.14 -5.54
CA TYR A 107 6.81 4.76 -6.43
C TYR A 107 5.89 3.70 -5.80
N MET A 108 6.44 2.65 -5.20
CA MET A 108 5.65 1.62 -4.55
C MET A 108 5.00 2.11 -3.26
N SER A 109 5.66 2.97 -2.49
CA SER A 109 5.05 3.62 -1.32
C SER A 109 3.86 4.50 -1.71
N LEU A 110 3.87 5.12 -2.90
CA LEU A 110 2.73 5.89 -3.39
C LEU A 110 1.52 4.99 -3.70
N PHE A 111 1.77 3.84 -4.34
CA PHE A 111 0.73 2.85 -4.57
C PHE A 111 0.15 2.30 -3.27
N ASN A 112 1.02 1.96 -2.32
CA ASN A 112 0.61 1.47 -1.01
C ASN A 112 -0.28 2.50 -0.30
N ASN A 113 0.15 3.76 -0.24
CA ASN A 113 -0.63 4.85 0.37
C ASN A 113 -1.99 5.06 -0.32
N THR A 114 -2.05 4.90 -1.64
CA THR A 114 -3.30 5.01 -2.40
C THR A 114 -4.25 3.84 -2.09
N ALA A 115 -3.72 2.62 -2.02
CA ALA A 115 -4.49 1.44 -1.66
C ALA A 115 -5.02 1.54 -0.22
N ASP A 116 -4.19 1.98 0.71
CA ASP A 116 -4.54 2.17 2.11
C ASP A 116 -5.65 3.22 2.28
N THR A 117 -5.52 4.37 1.61
CA THR A 117 -6.56 5.41 1.62
C THR A 117 -7.88 4.89 1.05
N LEU A 118 -7.82 4.11 -0.04
CA LEU A 118 -9.00 3.54 -0.68
C LEU A 118 -9.68 2.50 0.24
N LEU A 119 -8.91 1.62 0.88
CA LEU A 119 -9.41 0.65 1.85
C LEU A 119 -9.98 1.32 3.09
N TYR A 120 -9.34 2.38 3.58
CA TYR A 120 -9.78 3.14 4.74
C TYR A 120 -11.10 3.86 4.47
N THR A 121 -11.17 4.63 3.38
CA THR A 121 -12.40 5.34 2.98
C THR A 121 -13.56 4.38 2.74
N PHE A 122 -13.26 3.21 2.16
CA PHE A 122 -14.21 2.14 1.98
C PHE A 122 -14.74 1.58 3.32
N ALA A 123 -13.84 1.26 4.25
CA ALA A 123 -14.23 0.74 5.56
C ALA A 123 -14.99 1.78 6.41
N TRP A 124 -14.61 3.05 6.28
CA TRP A 124 -15.29 4.19 6.90
C TRP A 124 -16.71 4.36 6.36
N ALA A 125 -16.89 4.30 5.04
CA ALA A 125 -18.20 4.37 4.41
C ALA A 125 -19.11 3.22 4.87
N ARG A 126 -18.57 2.00 4.99
CA ARG A 126 -19.29 0.84 5.53
C ARG A 126 -19.75 1.05 6.98
N LYS A 127 -18.89 1.61 7.83
CA LYS A 127 -19.25 1.93 9.23
C LYS A 127 -20.39 2.93 9.29
N ARG A 128 -20.37 3.97 8.46
CA ARG A 128 -21.44 4.99 8.41
C ARG A 128 -22.76 4.46 7.89
N ALA A 129 -22.73 3.65 6.83
CA ALA A 129 -23.93 3.01 6.29
C ALA A 129 -24.62 2.08 7.31
N ALA A 130 -23.86 1.48 8.24
CA ALA A 130 -24.43 0.69 9.33
C ALA A 130 -25.05 1.54 10.46
N GLN A 131 -24.74 2.83 10.55
CA GLN A 131 -25.20 3.72 11.63
C GLN A 131 -26.33 4.67 11.20
N GLU A 132 -26.36 5.10 9.94
CA GLU A 132 -27.36 6.02 9.41
C GLU A 132 -28.31 5.27 8.46
N GLU A 133 -29.61 5.13 8.82
CA GLU A 133 -30.63 4.48 7.97
C GLU A 133 -30.86 5.18 6.62
N ASP A 134 -30.45 6.45 6.51
CA ASP A 134 -30.66 7.32 5.34
C ASP A 134 -29.35 7.59 4.57
N PHE A 135 -28.26 6.86 4.86
CA PHE A 135 -26.99 7.04 4.12
C PHE A 135 -27.21 6.61 2.65
N PRO A 136 -27.06 7.53 1.69
CA PRO A 136 -27.49 7.30 0.31
C PRO A 136 -26.64 6.22 -0.35
N GLU A 137 -27.29 5.24 -0.97
CA GLU A 137 -26.94 4.38 -2.13
C GLU A 137 -25.47 4.02 -2.46
N LEU A 138 -24.47 4.31 -1.63
CA LEU A 138 -23.05 4.08 -1.91
C LEU A 138 -22.73 2.58 -2.02
N TYR A 139 -23.58 1.77 -1.40
CA TYR A 139 -23.55 0.32 -1.40
C TYR A 139 -24.58 -0.31 -2.36
N ASN A 140 -25.37 0.50 -3.07
CA ASN A 140 -26.24 -0.01 -4.11
C ASN A 140 -25.34 -0.44 -5.28
N PRO A 141 -25.26 -1.74 -5.62
CA PRO A 141 -24.37 -2.22 -6.68
C PRO A 141 -24.68 -1.62 -8.06
N LYS A 142 -25.81 -0.92 -8.22
CA LYS A 142 -26.22 -0.24 -9.45
C LYS A 142 -25.94 1.26 -9.48
N THR A 143 -25.83 1.93 -8.34
CA THR A 143 -25.71 3.40 -8.25
C THR A 143 -24.58 3.90 -7.35
N GLY A 144 -23.94 3.00 -6.58
CA GLY A 144 -22.85 3.33 -5.68
C GLY A 144 -21.49 3.49 -6.37
N CYS A 145 -20.62 4.32 -5.78
CA CYS A 145 -19.25 4.55 -6.26
C CYS A 145 -18.25 3.47 -5.83
N CYS A 146 -18.68 2.37 -5.20
CA CYS A 146 -17.76 1.31 -4.80
C CYS A 146 -17.26 0.51 -6.01
N PRO A 147 -15.94 0.32 -6.17
CA PRO A 147 -15.40 -0.54 -7.21
C PRO A 147 -15.97 -1.96 -7.10
N GLU A 148 -16.42 -2.51 -8.23
CA GLU A 148 -17.01 -3.86 -8.29
C GLU A 148 -16.09 -4.93 -7.68
N ALA A 149 -14.77 -4.80 -7.86
CA ALA A 149 -13.77 -5.69 -7.29
C ALA A 149 -13.80 -5.74 -5.74
N LEU A 150 -14.03 -4.60 -5.08
CA LEU A 150 -14.15 -4.55 -3.63
C LEU A 150 -15.47 -5.10 -3.14
N LEU A 151 -16.55 -4.86 -3.89
CA LEU A 151 -17.86 -5.42 -3.60
C LEU A 151 -17.87 -6.95 -3.75
N ALA A 152 -17.14 -7.49 -4.73
CA ALA A 152 -16.94 -8.92 -4.93
C ALA A 152 -16.02 -9.57 -3.88
N LEU A 153 -15.03 -8.83 -3.35
CA LEU A 153 -14.26 -9.28 -2.20
C LEU A 153 -15.14 -9.41 -0.95
N LEU A 154 -16.10 -8.50 -0.81
CA LEU A 154 -17.01 -8.44 0.32
C LEU A 154 -18.21 -9.37 0.25
N SER A 155 -18.70 -9.73 -0.93
CA SER A 155 -19.80 -10.69 -1.03
C SER A 155 -19.42 -12.05 -0.41
N LYS A 156 -18.11 -12.33 -0.28
CA LYS A 156 -17.60 -13.49 0.45
C LYS A 156 -17.49 -13.31 1.96
N GLU A 157 -17.44 -12.07 2.47
CA GLU A 157 -17.40 -11.75 3.90
C GLU A 157 -18.76 -11.34 4.48
N ALA A 158 -19.63 -10.72 3.69
CA ALA A 158 -20.89 -10.11 4.13
C ALA A 158 -21.93 -11.14 4.61
N ASP A 159 -21.72 -12.42 4.31
CA ASP A 159 -22.55 -13.52 4.82
C ASP A 159 -22.25 -13.84 6.30
N GLU A 160 -21.17 -13.31 6.88
CA GLU A 160 -20.84 -13.47 8.30
C GLU A 160 -20.81 -12.10 9.03
N PRO A 161 -21.62 -11.90 10.08
CA PRO A 161 -21.56 -10.67 10.86
C PRO A 161 -20.18 -10.51 11.52
N PRO A 162 -19.67 -9.27 11.71
CA PRO A 162 -18.29 -8.98 12.10
C PRO A 162 -17.83 -9.63 13.41
N GLN A 163 -18.76 -10.00 14.31
CA GLN A 163 -18.44 -10.75 15.53
C GLN A 163 -18.17 -12.25 15.29
N GLN A 164 -18.77 -12.86 14.25
CA GLN A 164 -18.64 -14.29 13.96
C GLN A 164 -17.35 -14.60 13.18
N ALA A 165 -16.92 -13.71 12.28
CA ALA A 165 -15.66 -13.85 11.55
C ALA A 165 -14.41 -13.86 12.46
N PHE A 166 -14.49 -13.19 13.62
CA PHE A 166 -13.40 -13.17 14.62
C PHE A 166 -13.34 -14.48 15.43
N THR A 167 -14.48 -15.12 15.70
CA THR A 167 -14.55 -16.41 16.40
C THR A 167 -14.19 -17.59 15.51
N ALA A 168 -14.41 -17.50 14.20
CA ALA A 168 -14.12 -18.58 13.26
C ALA A 168 -12.60 -18.79 13.02
N ASN A 169 -11.78 -17.75 13.18
CA ASN A 169 -10.32 -17.81 12.94
C ASN A 169 -9.48 -18.02 14.22
N THR A 170 -10.11 -18.30 15.36
CA THR A 170 -9.42 -18.58 16.64
C THR A 170 -9.59 -20.04 17.13
N GLY A 171 -10.10 -20.92 16.27
CA GLY A 171 -10.24 -22.37 16.50
C GLY A 171 -9.21 -23.22 15.80
#